data_AF-V9W1T2-F1
#
_entry.id   AF-V9W1T2-F1
#
_cell.length_a   1.000
_cell.length_b   1.000
_cell.length_c   1.000
_cell.angle_alpha   90.00
_cell.angle_beta   90.00
_cell.angle_gamma   90.00
#
_symmetry.space_group_name_H-M   'P 1'
#
loop_
_entity.id
_entity.type
_entity.pdbx_description
1 polymer ?
#
loop_
_entity_poly.entity_id
_entity_poly.type
_entity_poly.pdbx_seq_one_letter_code
_entity_poly.pdbx_strand_id
1 'polypeptide(L)' 'MSKPELNRMKVLAQIDDGRLTVANGANMLGLRRRQVFRLLYGIARQ' A
#
# COMPACT_ATOMS: atom_id res chain seq x y z
N MET A 1 11.22 1.56 12.69
CA MET A 1 9.90 1.53 12.03
C MET A 1 8.82 1.41 13.08
N SER A 2 7.88 2.35 13.07
CA SER A 2 6.72 2.31 13.94
C SER A 2 5.70 1.28 13.44
N LYS A 3 4.88 0.74 14.35
CA LYS A 3 3.82 -0.23 14.04
C LYS A 3 2.89 0.21 12.87
N PRO A 4 2.52 1.50 12.72
CA PRO A 4 1.74 1.99 11.58
C PRO A 4 2.49 1.95 10.25
N GLU A 5 3.81 2.19 10.26
CA GLU A 5 4.64 2.14 9.04
C GLU A 5 4.76 0.70 8.54
N LEU A 6 4.95 -0.26 9.46
CA LEU A 6 4.97 -1.68 9.12
C LEU A 6 3.62 -2.14 8.55
N ASN A 7 2.50 -1.70 9.15
CA ASN A 7 1.17 -2.02 8.62
C ASN A 7 1.01 -1.49 7.18
N ARG A 8 1.44 -0.26 6.93
CA ARG A 8 1.40 0.34 5.59
C ARG A 8 2.19 -0.48 4.58
N MET A 9 3.43 -0.87 4.91
CA MET A 9 4.24 -1.67 4.00
C MET A 9 3.64 -3.06 3.73
N LYS A 10 3.11 -3.73 4.76
CA LYS A 10 2.46 -5.04 4.58
C LYS A 10 1.26 -4.97 3.65
N VAL A 11 0.45 -3.92 3.75
CA VAL A 11 -0.69 -3.72 2.85
C VAL A 11 -0.20 -3.44 1.43
N LEU A 12 0.80 -2.57 1.26
CA LEU A 12 1.33 -2.23 -0.06
C LEU A 12 1.99 -3.44 -0.76
N ALA A 13 2.75 -4.26 -0.04
CA ALA A 13 3.36 -5.48 -0.58
C ALA A 13 2.32 -6.51 -1.05
N GLN A 14 1.19 -6.64 -0.34
CA GLN A 14 0.09 -7.52 -0.78
C GLN A 14 -0.62 -6.99 -2.04
N ILE A 15 -0.66 -5.66 -2.23
CA ILE A 15 -1.20 -5.08 -3.46
C ILE A 15 -0.25 -5.33 -4.63
N ASP A 16 1.05 -5.14 -4.41
CA ASP A 16 2.09 -5.38 -5.42
C ASP A 16 2.10 -6.85 -5.88
N ASP A 17 2.00 -7.79 -4.94
CA ASP A 17 1.91 -9.24 -5.21
C ASP A 17 0.53 -9.68 -5.72
N GLY A 18 -0.39 -8.75 -6.03
CA GLY A 18 -1.72 -9.02 -6.58
C GLY A 18 -2.71 -9.71 -5.62
N ARG A 19 -2.31 -9.97 -4.36
CA ARG A 19 -3.16 -10.59 -3.33
C ARG A 19 -4.23 -9.65 -2.78
N LEU A 20 -4.04 -8.34 -2.93
CA LEU A 20 -4.99 -7.32 -2.49
C LEU A 20 -5.26 -6.32 -3.61
N THR A 21 -6.53 -5.95 -3.80
CA THR A 21 -6.85 -4.89 -4.76
C THR A 21 -6.42 -3.53 -4.20
N VAL A 22 -6.05 -2.59 -5.09
CA VAL A 22 -5.77 -1.19 -4.73
C VAL A 22 -6.95 -0.56 -3.96
N ALA A 23 -8.18 -0.96 -4.28
CA ALA A 23 -9.39 -0.50 -3.62
C ALA A 23 -9.43 -0.90 -2.13
N ASN A 24 -9.18 -2.17 -1.86
CA ASN A 24 -9.22 -2.72 -0.50
C ASN A 24 -8.05 -2.19 0.32
N GLY A 25 -6.85 -2.12 -0.28
CA GLY A 25 -5.69 -1.52 0.38
C GLY A 25 -5.89 -0.04 0.70
N ALA A 26 -6.54 0.73 -0.17
CA ALA A 26 -6.87 2.13 0.09
C ALA A 26 -7.80 2.28 1.31
N ASN A 27 -8.81 1.42 1.43
CA ASN A 27 -9.71 1.39 2.59
C ASN A 27 -8.95 1.08 3.88
N MET A 28 -8.12 0.02 3.89
CA MET A 28 -7.34 -0.39 5.06
C MET A 28 -6.34 0.67 5.54
N LEU A 29 -5.84 1.51 4.62
CA LEU A 29 -4.88 2.57 4.92
C LEU A 29 -5.53 3.93 5.21
N GLY A 30 -6.85 4.06 5.05
CA GLY A 30 -7.53 5.36 5.13
C GLY A 30 -7.07 6.33 4.03
N LEU A 31 -6.75 5.81 2.84
CA LEU A 31 -6.22 6.57 1.71
C LEU A 31 -7.18 6.56 0.51
N ARG A 32 -6.96 7.47 -0.43
CA ARG A 32 -7.56 7.40 -1.77
C ARG A 32 -6.70 6.51 -2.68
N ARG A 33 -7.33 5.85 -3.66
CA ARG A 33 -6.64 5.00 -4.65
C ARG A 33 -5.42 5.67 -5.30
N ARG A 34 -5.51 6.96 -5.65
CA ARG A 34 -4.38 7.75 -6.21
C ARG A 34 -3.19 7.87 -5.27
N GLN A 35 -3.42 7.94 -3.96
CA GLN A 35 -2.33 7.96 -2.97
C GLN A 35 -1.66 6.59 -2.88
N VAL A 36 -2.43 5.51 -2.95
CA VAL A 36 -1.89 4.14 -2.98
C VAL A 36 -1.02 3.92 -4.22
N PHE A 37 -1.48 4.30 -5.41
CA PHE A 37 -0.66 4.23 -6.62
C PHE A 37 0.68 4.97 -6.46
N ARG A 38 0.66 6.20 -5.92
CA ARG A 38 1.89 6.97 -5.68
C ARG A 38 2.86 6.27 -4.72
N LEU A 39 2.33 5.61 -3.69
CA LEU A 39 3.13 4.84 -2.75
C LEU A 39 3.72 3.59 -3.41
N LEU A 40 2.94 2.88 -4.24
CA LEU A 40 3.43 1.72 -5.00
C LEU A 40 4.56 2.09 -5.96
N TYR A 41 4.44 3.21 -6.70
CA TYR A 41 5.52 3.69 -7.57
C TYR A 41 6.80 4.07 -6.82
N GLY A 42 6.69 4.47 -5.54
CA GLY A 42 7.85 4.70 -4.68
C GLY A 42 8.51 3.40 -4.21
N ILE A 43 7.75 2.30 -4.11
CA ILE A 43 8.26 0.98 -3.70
C ILE A 43 8.91 0.25 -4.87
N ALA A 44 8.31 0.28 -6.06
CA ALA A 44 8.81 -0.40 -7.25
C ALA A 44 10.17 0.14 -7.81
N ARG A 45 10.77 1.13 -7.14
CA ARG A 45 12.06 1.75 -7.51
C ARG A 45 13.18 1.51 -6.49
N GLN A 46 12.93 0.75 -5.43
CA GLN A 46 13.92 0.37 -4.41
C GLN A 46 14.23 -1.12 -4.53
#